data_AF-A0A553HVK9-F1
#
_entry.id   AF-A0A553HVK9-F1
#
_cell.length_a   1.000
_cell.length_b   1.000
_cell.length_c   1.000
_cell.angle_alpha   90.00
_cell.angle_beta   90.00
_cell.angle_gamma   90.00
#
_symmetry.space_group_name_H-M   'P 1'
#
loop_
_entity.id
_entity.type
_entity.pdbx_description
1 polymer ?
#
loop_
_entity_poly.entity_id
_entity_poly.type
_entity_poly.pdbx_seq_one_letter_code
_entity_poly.pdbx_strand_id
1 'polypeptide(L)'
;MAEPAGLAIGAISIPIAFKGAVDTGLFIGSFFDAQERSCGYAALCYHIEKTRLQLWGDQCKVRDPVNCTLRDSVPDLKKTVIRILGEIGGLTTDLDALVDKYDIKAPEVPATINLDENLHPGSPGTIMITNLLNHTKPNSKFRWVIKAKADFEKKVERMRKLITDLYGFTLQPFEAQLLTNGLPCSVLASVNRDDLLEVLSQLDTSTCRLLMLSARAKLHLKKIAVNPTGSATSVPSGQLEFIGQSSPSSSIALFSRSSNHKVVVQVEWNMVKAGSNMHHYVERINWLGYVLQHVSDSNLRLPPCFGLAHDSSFNGGKKIGYIFGLPGAEHNQSRHTVSKYEEDLITYPPISLTELIKGQNGRQIKLPGNRGTASIPILGDRFSLAYILACSFGRFHAAGWLHKGFHSGNIIFFQLKNGRGIDVTEPYITGFQYSRPQDANSLSSSPLELKALEHYYHPDAKKGFTRGLDLYSLGVVLCEIGRWKLLASASKDLPKTREAWRDYLVGKVVEDLGWRMGERYQGVVRTLLNTGQLPPDNVTYEYFAKQFIEKVMKPLASCSA
;
A
#
# COMPACT_ATOMS: atom_id res chain seq x y z
N MET A 1 7.61 20.34 47.23
CA MET A 1 7.75 20.30 45.76
C MET A 1 9.00 19.49 45.48
N ALA A 2 8.84 18.22 45.07
CA ALA A 2 9.97 17.35 44.72
C ALA A 2 10.11 17.36 43.20
N GLU A 3 11.31 17.68 42.70
CA GLU A 3 11.68 17.49 41.29
C GLU A 3 11.45 16.02 40.89
N PRO A 4 10.82 15.73 39.75
CA PRO A 4 10.87 14.39 39.20
C PRO A 4 12.34 14.07 38.87
N ALA A 5 12.81 12.92 39.35
CA ALA A 5 14.18 12.45 39.24
C ALA A 5 14.81 12.79 37.88
N GLY A 6 15.74 13.74 37.88
CA GLY A 6 16.55 14.07 36.73
C GLY A 6 17.39 12.84 36.36
N LEU A 7 17.01 12.18 35.27
CA LEU A 7 17.88 11.21 34.61
C LEU A 7 19.20 11.94 34.29
N ALA A 8 20.30 11.50 34.88
CA ALA A 8 21.62 12.07 34.63
C ALA A 8 21.93 11.97 33.12
N ILE A 9 21.94 13.11 32.42
CA ILE A 9 22.19 13.21 30.97
C ILE A 9 23.66 12.89 30.62
N GLY A 10 24.54 12.76 31.62
CA GLY A 10 25.94 12.38 31.43
C GLY A 10 26.08 10.91 31.04
N ALA A 11 26.42 10.66 29.77
CA ALA A 11 26.85 9.39 29.15
C ALA A 11 25.83 8.57 28.33
N ILE A 12 24.54 8.95 28.25
CA ILE A 12 23.58 8.22 27.41
C ILE A 12 23.72 8.67 25.93
N SER A 13 24.05 7.73 25.04
CA SER A 13 24.10 7.96 23.60
C SER A 13 22.72 7.74 22.94
N ILE A 14 22.49 8.34 21.76
CA ILE A 14 21.24 8.17 20.99
C ILE A 14 20.90 6.67 20.77
N PRO A 15 21.84 5.78 20.39
CA PRO A 15 21.56 4.35 20.26
C PRO A 15 21.05 3.71 21.56
N ILE A 16 21.65 4.04 22.70
CA ILE A 16 21.24 3.50 24.01
C ILE A 16 19.85 4.00 24.39
N ALA A 17 19.60 5.30 24.23
CA ALA A 17 18.29 5.89 24.50
C ALA A 17 17.19 5.29 23.60
N PHE A 18 17.51 5.06 22.33
CA PHE A 18 16.61 4.41 21.38
C PHE A 18 16.33 2.95 21.73
N LYS A 19 17.37 2.19 22.13
CA LYS A 19 17.20 0.81 22.61
C LYS A 19 16.22 0.77 23.79
N GLY A 20 16.42 1.62 24.79
CA GLY A 20 15.52 1.72 25.95
C GLY A 20 14.09 2.14 25.60
N ALA A 21 13.90 2.90 24.52
CA ALA A 21 12.56 3.31 24.06
C ALA A 21 11.81 2.23 23.26
N VAL A 22 12.51 1.24 22.69
CA VAL A 22 11.93 0.21 21.80
C VAL A 22 11.88 -1.17 22.46
N ASP A 23 12.90 -1.53 23.26
CA ASP A 23 13.10 -2.87 23.82
C ASP A 23 12.42 -3.01 25.19
N THR A 24 11.12 -2.73 25.23
CA THR A 24 10.27 -2.92 26.42
C THR A 24 9.51 -4.23 26.37
N GLY A 25 9.20 -4.79 27.55
CA GLY A 25 8.69 -6.15 27.77
C GLY A 25 7.24 -6.38 27.30
N LEU A 26 6.52 -5.30 26.97
CA LEU A 26 5.23 -5.30 26.32
C LEU A 26 5.23 -6.10 25.00
N PHE A 27 4.95 -7.41 25.12
CA PHE A 27 4.80 -8.30 23.98
C PHE A 27 3.47 -8.02 23.30
N ILE A 28 3.51 -7.25 22.22
CA ILE A 28 2.33 -6.83 21.43
C ILE A 28 1.41 -8.02 21.05
N GLY A 29 1.99 -9.21 20.84
CA GLY A 29 1.24 -10.44 20.55
C GLY A 29 0.22 -10.81 21.63
N SER A 30 0.56 -10.68 22.93
CA SER A 30 -0.34 -11.09 24.02
C SER A 30 -1.62 -10.26 24.09
N PHE A 31 -1.56 -8.98 23.69
CA PHE A 31 -2.73 -8.10 23.60
C PHE A 31 -3.61 -8.41 22.39
N PHE A 32 -3.00 -8.89 21.32
CA PHE A 32 -3.68 -9.31 20.11
C PHE A 32 -4.19 -10.75 20.20
N ASP A 33 -3.94 -11.51 21.26
CA ASP A 33 -4.52 -12.84 21.46
C ASP A 33 -5.63 -12.87 22.54
N ALA A 34 -5.80 -11.78 23.30
CA ALA A 34 -6.84 -11.67 24.32
C ALA A 34 -8.25 -11.51 23.71
N GLN A 35 -9.21 -12.33 24.17
CA GLN A 35 -10.62 -12.31 23.71
C GLN A 35 -11.39 -11.01 24.07
N GLU A 36 -10.87 -10.17 24.97
CA GLU A 36 -11.57 -8.95 25.40
C GLU A 36 -11.38 -7.76 24.44
N ARG A 37 -12.49 -7.31 23.85
CA ARG A 37 -12.56 -6.18 22.89
C ARG A 37 -12.14 -4.81 23.47
N SER A 38 -12.13 -4.65 24.79
CA SER A 38 -11.98 -3.35 25.47
C SER A 38 -10.54 -2.80 25.50
N CYS A 39 -9.53 -3.69 25.40
CA CYS A 39 -8.10 -3.36 25.47
C CYS A 39 -7.43 -3.25 24.09
N GLY A 40 -8.04 -3.85 23.06
CA GLY A 40 -7.45 -3.94 21.71
C GLY A 40 -7.15 -2.60 21.05
N TYR A 41 -7.97 -1.57 21.27
CA TYR A 41 -7.77 -0.24 20.70
C TYR A 41 -6.51 0.46 21.24
N ALA A 42 -6.33 0.44 22.56
CA ALA A 42 -5.20 1.11 23.20
C ALA A 42 -3.89 0.41 22.84
N ALA A 43 -3.87 -0.92 22.85
CA ALA A 43 -2.74 -1.73 22.40
C ALA A 43 -2.41 -1.52 20.91
N LEU A 44 -3.44 -1.39 20.06
CA LEU A 44 -3.28 -1.04 18.65
C LEU A 44 -2.65 0.35 18.48
N CYS A 45 -3.14 1.36 19.19
CA CYS A 45 -2.54 2.70 19.17
C CYS A 45 -1.07 2.66 19.60
N TYR A 46 -0.75 1.96 20.69
CA TYR A 46 0.62 1.76 21.14
C TYR A 46 1.49 1.09 20.07
N HIS A 47 0.98 0.03 19.42
CA HIS A 47 1.67 -0.67 18.35
C HIS A 47 1.98 0.26 17.15
N ILE A 48 1.03 1.12 16.77
CA ILE A 48 1.23 2.12 15.71
C ILE A 48 2.37 3.06 16.10
N GLU A 49 2.35 3.61 17.31
CA GLU A 49 3.39 4.54 17.77
C GLU A 49 4.76 3.86 17.90
N LYS A 50 4.82 2.63 18.43
CA LYS A 50 6.06 1.83 18.47
C LYS A 50 6.62 1.58 17.07
N THR A 51 5.75 1.26 16.11
CA THR A 51 6.15 1.06 14.70
C THR A 51 6.68 2.35 14.08
N ARG A 52 6.05 3.50 14.35
CA ARG A 52 6.55 4.82 13.92
C ARG A 52 7.95 5.10 14.48
N LEU A 53 8.16 4.84 15.76
CA LEU A 53 9.47 5.02 16.39
C LEU A 53 10.54 4.09 15.77
N GLN A 54 10.20 2.83 15.50
CA GLN A 54 11.12 1.90 14.82
C GLN A 54 11.47 2.36 13.41
N LEU A 55 10.48 2.80 12.62
CA LEU A 55 10.69 3.36 11.28
C LEU A 55 11.60 4.59 11.31
N TRP A 56 11.43 5.47 12.30
CA TRP A 56 12.32 6.60 12.52
C TRP A 56 13.75 6.15 12.82
N GLY A 57 13.93 5.20 13.74
CA GLY A 57 15.25 4.71 14.11
C GLY A 57 15.99 4.05 12.94
N ASP A 58 15.27 3.30 12.11
CA ASP A 58 15.81 2.69 10.90
C ASP A 58 16.16 3.76 9.83
N GLN A 59 15.34 4.80 9.65
CA GLN A 59 15.64 5.93 8.75
C GLN A 59 16.88 6.70 9.18
N CYS A 60 16.99 7.01 10.47
CA CYS A 60 18.15 7.70 11.04
C CYS A 60 19.36 6.79 11.23
N LYS A 61 19.25 5.49 10.93
CA LYS A 61 20.28 4.46 11.13
C LYS A 61 20.82 4.45 12.57
N VAL A 62 19.94 4.64 13.56
CA VAL A 62 20.33 4.80 14.97
C VAL A 62 21.06 3.57 15.53
N ARG A 63 20.73 2.38 15.01
CA ARG A 63 21.37 1.12 15.40
C ARG A 63 22.79 0.93 14.84
N ASP A 64 23.21 1.79 13.91
CA ASP A 64 24.55 1.82 13.34
C ASP A 64 25.22 3.15 13.74
N PRO A 65 25.97 3.19 14.86
CA PRO A 65 26.57 4.42 15.35
C PRO A 65 27.52 5.08 14.35
N VAL A 66 28.12 4.31 13.44
CA VAL A 66 29.06 4.81 12.44
C VAL A 66 28.31 5.59 11.36
N ASN A 67 27.19 5.04 10.89
CA ASN A 67 26.38 5.60 9.79
C ASN A 67 25.12 6.36 10.27
N CYS A 68 24.95 6.57 11.56
CA CYS A 68 23.81 7.29 12.14
C CYS A 68 23.74 8.73 11.59
N THR A 69 22.60 9.12 11.02
CA THR A 69 22.45 10.44 10.40
C THR A 69 22.48 11.58 11.41
N LEU A 70 22.25 11.26 12.69
CA LEU A 70 22.28 12.21 13.80
C LEU A 70 23.67 12.32 14.45
N ARG A 71 24.66 11.53 14.01
CA ARG A 71 26.00 11.48 14.59
C ARG A 71 26.69 12.84 14.64
N ASP A 72 26.56 13.64 13.58
CA ASP A 72 27.23 14.93 13.44
C ASP A 72 26.27 16.13 13.62
N SER A 73 25.06 15.87 14.08
CA SER A 73 24.07 16.91 14.37
C SER A 73 24.51 17.82 15.53
N VAL A 74 23.93 19.03 15.59
CA VAL A 74 24.27 20.03 16.61
C VAL A 74 24.02 19.50 18.04
N PRO A 75 24.86 19.87 19.03
CA PRO A 75 24.78 19.30 20.38
C PRO A 75 23.40 19.42 21.04
N ASP A 76 22.70 20.54 20.84
CA ASP A 76 21.39 20.77 21.43
C ASP A 76 20.29 19.91 20.80
N LEU A 77 20.41 19.61 19.50
CA LEU A 77 19.53 18.66 18.83
C LEU A 77 19.74 17.25 19.38
N LYS A 78 21.00 16.81 19.53
CA LYS A 78 21.32 15.51 20.15
C LYS A 78 20.75 15.38 21.55
N LYS A 79 20.96 16.39 22.40
CA LYS A 79 20.39 16.44 23.76
C LYS A 79 18.87 16.36 23.73
N THR A 80 18.23 17.09 22.81
CA THR A 80 16.77 17.08 22.66
C THR A 80 16.27 15.70 22.24
N VAL A 81 16.90 15.06 21.26
CA VAL A 81 16.58 13.70 20.82
C VAL A 81 16.75 12.70 21.97
N ILE A 82 17.87 12.75 22.70
CA ILE A 82 18.11 11.86 23.86
C ILE A 82 17.04 12.06 24.94
N ARG A 83 16.66 13.31 25.23
CA ARG A 83 15.59 13.62 26.18
C ARG A 83 14.24 13.06 25.74
N ILE A 84 13.88 13.24 24.46
CA ILE A 84 12.63 12.70 23.91
C ILE A 84 12.62 11.17 24.00
N LEU A 85 13.70 10.51 23.58
CA LEU A 85 13.83 9.05 23.64
C LEU A 85 13.80 8.54 25.09
N GLY A 86 14.47 9.23 26.01
CA GLY A 86 14.42 8.92 27.44
C GLY A 86 13.03 9.05 28.03
N GLU A 87 12.27 10.08 27.64
CA GLU A 87 10.87 10.22 28.06
C GLU A 87 9.99 9.10 27.49
N ILE A 88 10.18 8.71 26.23
CA ILE A 88 9.49 7.56 25.64
C ILE A 88 9.87 6.25 26.37
N GLY A 89 11.15 6.05 26.69
CA GLY A 89 11.62 4.91 27.49
C GLY A 89 10.97 4.85 28.89
N GLY A 90 10.83 6.00 29.56
CA GLY A 90 10.11 6.10 30.83
C GLY A 90 8.63 5.74 30.68
N LEU A 91 7.96 6.29 29.66
CA LEU A 91 6.55 5.99 29.39
C LEU A 91 6.32 4.51 29.07
N THR A 92 7.21 3.88 28.32
CA THR A 92 7.11 2.47 27.96
C THR A 92 7.37 1.55 29.16
N THR A 93 8.32 1.89 30.02
CA THR A 93 8.56 1.19 31.30
C THR A 93 7.34 1.30 32.24
N ASP A 94 6.75 2.50 32.34
CA ASP A 94 5.51 2.70 33.11
C ASP A 94 4.36 1.85 32.55
N LEU A 95 4.27 1.70 31.23
CA LEU A 95 3.26 0.87 30.59
C LEU A 95 3.51 -0.62 30.91
N ASP A 96 4.75 -1.11 30.85
CA ASP A 96 5.11 -2.48 31.29
C ASP A 96 4.69 -2.72 32.74
N ALA A 97 5.01 -1.79 33.65
CA ALA A 97 4.62 -1.89 35.06
C ALA A 97 3.09 -1.90 35.27
N LEU A 98 2.32 -1.20 34.42
CA LEU A 98 0.86 -1.30 34.44
C LEU A 98 0.40 -2.70 34.00
N VAL A 99 1.01 -3.27 32.97
CA VAL A 99 0.68 -4.62 32.47
C VAL A 99 0.95 -5.68 33.52
N ASP A 100 2.12 -5.64 34.16
CA ASP A 100 2.50 -6.57 35.22
C ASP A 100 1.59 -6.44 36.45
N LYS A 101 1.28 -5.19 36.85
CA LYS A 101 0.40 -4.91 38.00
C LYS A 101 -1.01 -5.47 37.84
N TYR A 102 -1.49 -5.63 36.61
CA TYR A 102 -2.82 -6.16 36.30
C TYR A 102 -2.79 -7.63 35.82
N ASP A 103 -1.66 -8.35 36.00
CA ASP A 103 -1.46 -9.78 35.69
C ASP A 103 -1.87 -10.18 34.26
N ILE A 104 -1.58 -9.30 33.29
CA ILE A 104 -1.77 -9.59 31.87
C ILE A 104 -0.56 -10.40 31.42
N LYS A 105 -0.57 -11.71 31.71
CA LYS A 105 0.57 -12.58 31.42
C LYS A 105 0.92 -12.58 29.93
N ALA A 106 2.07 -12.02 29.59
CA ALA A 106 2.83 -12.45 28.42
C ALA A 106 3.42 -13.84 28.73
N PRO A 107 3.51 -14.76 27.75
CA PRO A 107 4.08 -16.08 28.00
C PRO A 107 5.54 -15.97 28.46
N GLU A 108 5.91 -16.75 29.49
CA GLU A 108 7.28 -16.83 29.96
C GLU A 108 8.19 -17.38 28.86
N VAL A 109 9.19 -16.58 28.47
CA VAL A 109 10.26 -17.00 27.57
C VAL A 109 11.35 -17.65 28.43
N PRO A 110 11.76 -18.91 28.18
CA PRO A 110 12.79 -19.58 28.97
C PRO A 110 14.11 -18.79 29.01
N ALA A 111 14.70 -18.66 30.20
CA ALA A 111 15.93 -17.88 30.46
C ALA A 111 17.19 -18.35 29.70
N THR A 112 17.11 -19.45 28.95
CA THR A 112 18.19 -20.00 28.13
C THR A 112 18.31 -19.35 26.74
N ILE A 113 17.43 -18.41 26.38
CA ILE A 113 17.39 -17.77 25.07
C ILE A 113 18.17 -16.45 25.10
N ASN A 114 19.33 -16.42 24.45
CA ASN A 114 20.10 -15.20 24.25
C ASN A 114 19.42 -14.35 23.15
N LEU A 115 18.71 -13.30 23.57
CA LEU A 115 17.86 -12.45 22.72
C LEU A 115 18.65 -11.60 21.72
N ASP A 116 19.96 -11.44 21.91
CA ASP A 116 20.79 -10.55 21.09
C ASP A 116 21.29 -11.20 19.77
N GLU A 117 21.21 -12.53 19.59
CA GLU A 117 21.86 -13.21 18.43
C GLU A 117 20.93 -13.93 17.44
N ASN A 118 19.63 -14.12 17.70
CA ASN A 118 18.80 -15.01 16.87
C ASN A 118 17.41 -14.49 16.47
N LEU A 119 17.20 -13.17 16.42
CA LEU A 119 15.92 -12.56 16.02
C LEU A 119 15.82 -12.30 14.50
N HIS A 120 16.12 -13.30 13.67
CA HIS A 120 15.83 -13.26 12.23
C HIS A 120 14.75 -14.30 11.84
N PRO A 121 13.89 -13.99 10.86
CA PRO A 121 12.78 -14.87 10.48
C PRO A 121 13.28 -16.25 10.05
N GLY A 122 12.77 -17.31 10.69
CA GLY A 122 13.16 -18.70 10.42
C GLY A 122 14.26 -19.24 11.33
N SER A 123 14.77 -18.46 12.29
CA SER A 123 15.67 -18.99 13.31
C SER A 123 14.95 -20.00 14.21
N PRO A 124 15.68 -20.97 14.81
CA PRO A 124 15.11 -21.89 15.79
C PRO A 124 14.41 -21.15 16.95
N GLY A 125 14.96 -19.99 17.37
CA GLY A 125 14.39 -19.15 18.42
C GLY A 125 13.04 -18.55 18.05
N THR A 126 12.87 -18.04 16.81
CA THR A 126 11.60 -17.44 16.37
C THR A 126 10.50 -18.48 16.12
N ILE A 127 10.86 -19.66 15.59
CA ILE A 127 9.94 -20.78 15.41
C ILE A 127 9.47 -21.33 16.77
N MET A 128 10.38 -21.43 17.74
CA MET A 128 10.08 -21.89 19.08
C MET A 128 9.21 -20.91 19.86
N ILE A 129 9.47 -19.59 19.76
CA ILE A 129 8.61 -18.53 20.34
C ILE A 129 7.20 -18.59 19.75
N THR A 130 7.08 -18.79 18.43
CA THR A 130 5.79 -18.90 17.74
C THR A 130 5.00 -20.13 18.21
N ASN A 131 5.67 -21.25 18.48
CA ASN A 131 5.06 -22.45 19.03
C ASN A 131 4.71 -22.32 20.53
N LEU A 132 5.50 -21.56 21.32
CA LEU A 132 5.21 -21.27 22.74
C LEU A 132 3.96 -20.39 22.91
N LEU A 133 3.80 -19.38 22.04
CA LEU A 133 2.64 -18.48 22.02
C LEU A 133 1.32 -19.21 21.73
N ASN A 134 1.36 -20.32 20.98
CA ASN A 134 0.17 -21.10 20.63
C ASN A 134 -0.38 -21.97 21.78
N HIS A 135 0.35 -22.15 22.90
CA HIS A 135 -0.01 -23.11 23.96
C HIS A 135 -0.33 -22.51 25.34
N THR A 136 -0.23 -21.20 25.52
CA THR A 136 -0.46 -20.55 26.83
C THR A 136 -1.75 -19.74 26.84
N LYS A 137 -2.78 -20.24 27.52
CA LYS A 137 -4.02 -19.50 27.79
C LYS A 137 -3.83 -18.61 29.04
N PRO A 138 -4.11 -17.30 28.98
CA PRO A 138 -4.06 -16.45 30.16
C PRO A 138 -5.23 -16.76 31.10
N ASN A 139 -4.89 -17.19 32.31
CA ASN A 139 -5.81 -17.29 33.44
C ASN A 139 -5.64 -16.04 34.31
N SER A 140 -6.46 -15.01 34.11
CA SER A 140 -7.31 -14.44 35.18
C SER A 140 -8.12 -13.25 34.65
N LYS A 141 -9.42 -13.29 34.95
CA LYS A 141 -10.41 -12.24 34.71
C LYS A 141 -10.37 -11.31 35.91
N PHE A 142 -10.33 -9.99 35.71
CA PHE A 142 -11.27 -9.00 36.26
C PHE A 142 -10.70 -7.57 36.15
N ARG A 143 -11.36 -6.77 35.30
CA ARG A 143 -11.29 -5.30 35.22
C ARG A 143 -9.87 -4.72 35.11
N TRP A 144 -9.40 -4.61 33.86
CA TRP A 144 -8.70 -3.41 33.45
C TRP A 144 -9.51 -2.18 33.94
N VAL A 145 -9.04 -1.55 35.02
CA VAL A 145 -9.78 -0.46 35.70
C VAL A 145 -9.86 0.71 34.73
N ILE A 146 -11.01 1.39 34.64
CA ILE A 146 -11.19 2.58 33.77
C ILE A 146 -10.03 3.59 33.94
N LYS A 147 -9.52 3.73 35.17
CA LYS A 147 -8.35 4.55 35.49
C LYS A 147 -7.05 4.05 34.85
N ALA A 148 -6.80 2.72 34.86
CA ALA A 148 -5.65 2.13 34.16
C ALA A 148 -5.76 2.31 32.64
N LYS A 149 -6.98 2.28 32.09
CA LYS A 149 -7.24 2.56 30.68
C LYS A 149 -6.93 4.00 30.31
N ALA A 150 -7.53 4.93 31.05
CA ALA A 150 -7.32 6.35 30.81
C ALA A 150 -5.84 6.73 30.98
N ASP A 151 -5.14 6.12 31.95
CA ASP A 151 -3.72 6.35 32.15
C ASP A 151 -2.87 5.77 31.01
N PHE A 152 -3.16 4.55 30.57
CA PHE A 152 -2.51 3.94 29.39
C PHE A 152 -2.72 4.78 28.14
N GLU A 153 -3.97 5.15 27.83
CA GLU A 153 -4.32 5.98 26.66
C GLU A 153 -3.63 7.34 26.70
N LYS A 154 -3.57 7.98 27.88
CA LYS A 154 -2.86 9.24 28.08
C LYS A 154 -1.36 9.10 27.83
N LYS A 155 -0.73 8.00 28.27
CA LYS A 155 0.69 7.72 28.03
C LYS A 155 0.97 7.46 26.55
N VAL A 156 0.11 6.71 25.84
CA VAL A 156 0.23 6.50 24.39
C VAL A 156 0.06 7.81 23.62
N GLU A 157 -0.89 8.67 24.02
CA GLU A 157 -1.05 9.99 23.40
C GLU A 157 0.17 10.89 23.65
N ARG A 158 0.80 10.80 24.83
CA ARG A 158 2.07 11.49 25.08
C ARG A 158 3.19 10.96 24.19
N MET A 159 3.30 9.64 24.05
CA MET A 159 4.26 8.99 23.15
C MET A 159 4.07 9.44 21.69
N ARG A 160 2.83 9.52 21.20
CA ARG A 160 2.49 10.03 19.87
C ARG A 160 3.02 11.45 19.64
N LYS A 161 2.82 12.35 20.61
CA LYS A 161 3.30 13.73 20.53
C LYS A 161 4.82 13.78 20.46
N LEU A 162 5.49 13.07 21.36
CA LEU A 162 6.95 12.97 21.39
C LEU A 162 7.55 12.42 20.08
N ILE A 163 6.93 11.40 19.49
CA ILE A 163 7.37 10.84 18.20
C ILE A 163 7.11 11.83 17.06
N THR A 164 6.01 12.57 17.10
CA THR A 164 5.69 13.59 16.10
C THR A 164 6.70 14.74 16.16
N ASP A 165 7.05 15.19 17.36
CA ASP A 165 8.11 16.17 17.59
C ASP A 165 9.46 15.63 17.09
N LEU A 166 9.77 14.36 17.40
CA LEU A 166 11.00 13.70 16.95
C LEU A 166 11.11 13.72 15.42
N TYR A 167 10.03 13.37 14.71
CA TYR A 167 9.99 13.47 13.23
C TYR A 167 10.27 14.91 12.79
N GLY A 168 9.59 15.90 13.37
CA GLY A 168 9.71 17.31 12.99
C GLY A 168 11.12 17.89 13.19
N PHE A 169 11.87 17.42 14.19
CA PHE A 169 13.21 17.92 14.47
C PHE A 169 14.33 17.21 13.71
N THR A 170 14.09 16.00 13.20
CA THR A 170 15.16 15.12 12.71
C THR A 170 15.02 14.68 11.26
N LEU A 171 13.83 14.78 10.69
CA LEU A 171 13.56 14.31 9.32
C LEU A 171 13.25 15.47 8.39
N GLN A 172 13.73 15.37 7.15
CA GLN A 172 13.27 16.22 6.06
C GLN A 172 11.82 15.87 5.69
N PRO A 173 11.05 16.81 5.09
CA PRO A 173 9.65 16.56 4.73
C PRO A 173 9.43 15.30 3.88
N PHE A 174 10.33 15.03 2.92
CA PHE A 174 10.23 13.84 2.07
C PHE A 174 10.51 12.53 2.84
N GLU A 175 11.41 12.55 3.83
CA GLU A 175 11.69 11.39 4.69
C GLU A 175 10.49 11.10 5.59
N ALA A 176 9.90 12.13 6.20
CA ALA A 176 8.68 11.99 6.98
C ALA A 176 7.51 11.42 6.13
N GLN A 177 7.40 11.87 4.87
CA GLN A 177 6.43 11.33 3.92
C GLN A 177 6.72 9.87 3.56
N LEU A 178 7.99 9.48 3.39
CA LEU A 178 8.40 8.09 3.18
C LEU A 178 7.96 7.20 4.35
N LEU A 179 8.20 7.62 5.58
CA LEU A 179 7.78 6.84 6.75
C LEU A 179 6.25 6.75 6.87
N THR A 180 5.55 7.82 6.54
CA THR A 180 4.08 7.83 6.51
C THR A 180 3.54 6.88 5.44
N ASN A 181 4.19 6.82 4.26
CA ASN A 181 3.83 5.90 3.18
C ASN A 181 4.18 4.45 3.50
N GLY A 182 5.26 4.20 4.24
CA GLY A 182 5.70 2.87 4.66
C GLY A 182 4.91 2.30 5.84
N LEU A 183 4.30 3.15 6.67
CA LEU A 183 3.58 2.75 7.89
C LEU A 183 2.52 1.65 7.66
N PRO A 184 1.67 1.68 6.62
CA PRO A 184 0.74 0.59 6.35
C PRO A 184 1.42 -0.77 6.15
N CYS A 185 2.57 -0.79 5.48
CA CYS A 185 3.31 -2.02 5.22
C CYS A 185 3.84 -2.66 6.51
N SER A 186 4.32 -1.83 7.44
CA SER A 186 4.86 -2.30 8.72
C SER A 186 3.76 -2.69 9.71
N VAL A 187 2.74 -1.84 9.91
CA VAL A 187 1.69 -2.09 10.91
C VAL A 187 0.78 -3.24 10.50
N LEU A 188 0.36 -3.30 9.23
CA LEU A 188 -0.53 -4.38 8.79
C LEU A 188 0.18 -5.73 8.68
N ALA A 189 1.49 -5.80 8.88
CA ALA A 189 2.18 -7.08 8.91
C ALA A 189 1.81 -7.95 10.11
N SER A 190 1.61 -7.31 11.27
CA SER A 190 1.28 -7.97 12.53
C SER A 190 -0.24 -7.98 12.80
N VAL A 191 -0.98 -6.99 12.29
CA VAL A 191 -2.42 -6.83 12.56
C VAL A 191 -3.25 -7.68 11.61
N ASN A 192 -3.71 -8.83 12.10
CA ASN A 192 -4.51 -9.79 11.32
C ASN A 192 -5.91 -10.05 11.90
N ARG A 193 -6.20 -9.64 13.14
CA ARG A 193 -7.52 -9.82 13.76
C ARG A 193 -8.59 -8.89 13.20
N ASP A 194 -9.79 -9.43 13.00
CA ASP A 194 -10.88 -8.72 12.33
C ASP A 194 -11.41 -7.54 13.17
N ASP A 195 -11.50 -7.69 14.49
CA ASP A 195 -11.94 -6.64 15.40
C ASP A 195 -10.95 -5.46 15.45
N LEU A 196 -9.64 -5.74 15.42
CA LEU A 196 -8.60 -4.72 15.35
C LEU A 196 -8.59 -4.01 14.00
N LEU A 197 -8.77 -4.77 12.91
CA LEU A 197 -8.87 -4.19 11.57
C LEU A 197 -10.13 -3.33 11.41
N GLU A 198 -11.25 -3.72 12.04
CA GLU A 198 -12.47 -2.92 12.08
C GLU A 198 -12.24 -1.58 12.78
N VAL A 199 -11.62 -1.60 13.96
CA VAL A 199 -11.24 -0.38 14.67
C VAL A 199 -10.25 0.47 13.86
N LEU A 200 -9.23 -0.17 13.26
CA LEU A 200 -8.21 0.52 12.45
C LEU A 200 -8.82 1.18 11.21
N SER A 201 -9.84 0.55 10.60
CA SER A 201 -10.55 1.04 9.41
C SER A 201 -11.44 2.26 9.68
N GLN A 202 -11.66 2.59 10.96
CA GLN A 202 -12.51 3.67 11.44
C GLN A 202 -11.71 4.78 12.14
N LEU A 203 -10.38 4.70 12.19
CA LEU A 203 -9.53 5.72 12.82
C LEU A 203 -9.69 7.09 12.14
N ASP A 204 -10.29 8.06 12.85
CA ASP A 204 -10.47 9.42 12.36
C ASP A 204 -9.26 10.32 12.68
N THR A 205 -8.11 10.06 12.05
CA THR A 205 -6.94 10.94 12.14
C THR A 205 -6.26 11.13 10.79
N SER A 206 -5.91 12.37 10.45
CA SER A 206 -5.23 12.71 9.19
C SER A 206 -3.87 12.01 9.06
N THR A 207 -3.13 11.89 10.17
CA THR A 207 -1.79 11.25 10.22
C THR A 207 -1.83 9.76 9.88
N CYS A 208 -2.94 9.06 10.14
CA CYS A 208 -3.06 7.63 9.89
C CYS A 208 -4.02 7.29 8.73
N ARG A 209 -4.41 8.27 7.89
CA ARG A 209 -5.40 8.04 6.82
C ARG A 209 -5.03 6.88 5.90
N LEU A 210 -3.77 6.81 5.46
CA LEU A 210 -3.29 5.73 4.59
C LEU A 210 -3.33 4.36 5.27
N LEU A 211 -3.00 4.32 6.56
CA LEU A 211 -3.07 3.10 7.37
C LEU A 211 -4.53 2.64 7.54
N MET A 212 -5.43 3.56 7.88
CA MET A 212 -6.87 3.31 7.99
C MET A 212 -7.44 2.75 6.68
N LEU A 213 -7.14 3.39 5.54
CA LEU A 213 -7.61 2.93 4.23
C LEU A 213 -7.07 1.55 3.86
N SER A 214 -5.78 1.30 4.13
CA SER A 214 -5.16 -0.01 3.88
C SER A 214 -5.73 -1.09 4.81
N ALA A 215 -6.04 -0.74 6.06
CA ALA A 215 -6.70 -1.63 7.01
C ALA A 215 -8.12 -1.98 6.58
N ARG A 216 -8.88 -0.99 6.07
CA ARG A 216 -10.19 -1.20 5.45
C ARG A 216 -10.09 -2.16 4.28
N ALA A 217 -9.12 -1.95 3.38
CA ALA A 217 -8.87 -2.88 2.27
C ALA A 217 -8.64 -4.31 2.78
N LYS A 218 -7.74 -4.47 3.76
CA LYS A 218 -7.43 -5.77 4.37
C LYS A 218 -8.66 -6.44 4.98
N LEU A 219 -9.46 -5.69 5.74
CA LEU A 219 -10.68 -6.17 6.37
C LEU A 219 -11.69 -6.69 5.34
N HIS A 220 -11.97 -5.91 4.31
CA HIS A 220 -12.93 -6.30 3.27
C HIS A 220 -12.42 -7.52 2.49
N LEU A 221 -11.13 -7.60 2.16
CA LEU A 221 -10.51 -8.75 1.50
C LEU A 221 -10.58 -10.02 2.36
N LYS A 222 -10.36 -9.91 3.68
CA LYS A 222 -10.53 -11.05 4.61
C LYS A 222 -11.97 -11.52 4.68
N LYS A 223 -12.93 -10.60 4.79
CA LYS A 223 -14.37 -10.92 4.85
C LYS A 223 -14.81 -11.74 3.63
N ILE A 224 -14.43 -11.31 2.42
CA ILE A 224 -14.81 -12.03 1.19
C ILE A 224 -14.10 -13.38 1.02
N ALA A 225 -12.94 -13.60 1.67
CA ALA A 225 -12.21 -14.86 1.60
C ALA A 225 -12.85 -15.95 2.48
N VAL A 226 -13.48 -15.58 3.60
CA VAL A 226 -14.05 -16.51 4.58
C VAL A 226 -15.55 -16.74 4.35
N ASN A 227 -16.33 -15.67 4.20
CA ASN A 227 -17.76 -15.76 3.97
C ASN A 227 -18.21 -14.51 3.18
N PRO A 228 -18.35 -14.62 1.85
CA PRO A 228 -18.67 -13.46 1.04
C PRO A 228 -20.16 -13.10 1.20
N THR A 229 -20.46 -12.32 2.24
CA THR A 229 -21.82 -11.87 2.55
C THR A 229 -22.15 -10.50 1.93
N GLY A 230 -21.15 -9.78 1.41
CA GLY A 230 -21.32 -8.45 0.82
C GLY A 230 -21.29 -8.46 -0.70
N SER A 231 -22.34 -7.94 -1.35
CA SER A 231 -22.39 -7.74 -2.81
C SER A 231 -22.21 -6.28 -3.17
N ALA A 232 -21.54 -6.03 -4.29
CA ALA A 232 -21.51 -4.71 -4.90
C ALA A 232 -22.93 -4.24 -5.23
N THR A 233 -23.14 -2.93 -5.23
CA THR A 233 -24.38 -2.35 -5.75
C THR A 233 -24.49 -2.65 -7.25
N SER A 234 -25.53 -3.36 -7.66
CA SER A 234 -25.85 -3.55 -9.08
C SER A 234 -26.62 -2.34 -9.59
N VAL A 235 -26.02 -1.57 -10.49
CA VAL A 235 -26.64 -0.40 -11.11
C VAL A 235 -27.55 -0.86 -12.25
N PRO A 236 -28.86 -0.53 -12.22
CA PRO A 236 -29.78 -0.87 -13.29
C PRO A 236 -29.40 -0.20 -14.61
N SER A 237 -29.61 -0.89 -15.74
CA SER A 237 -29.28 -0.35 -17.08
C SER A 237 -29.97 0.99 -17.37
N GLY A 238 -31.18 1.22 -16.84
CA GLY A 238 -31.89 2.50 -17.00
C GLY A 238 -31.24 3.70 -16.29
N GLN A 239 -30.27 3.48 -15.40
CA GLN A 239 -29.50 4.55 -14.76
C GLN A 239 -28.20 4.87 -15.51
N LEU A 240 -27.83 4.10 -16.54
CA LEU A 240 -26.61 4.26 -17.31
C LEU A 240 -26.94 4.58 -18.77
N GLU A 241 -26.58 5.77 -19.21
CA GLU A 241 -26.69 6.19 -20.60
C GLU A 241 -25.30 6.16 -21.22
N PHE A 242 -25.01 5.13 -22.03
CA PHE A 242 -23.69 4.98 -22.66
C PHE A 242 -23.49 6.01 -23.77
N ILE A 243 -22.32 6.65 -23.78
CA ILE A 243 -22.00 7.78 -24.65
C ILE A 243 -20.60 7.62 -25.26
N GLY A 244 -20.42 8.15 -26.48
CA GLY A 244 -19.14 8.13 -27.18
C GLY A 244 -18.77 6.77 -27.79
N GLN A 245 -17.50 6.64 -28.21
CA GLN A 245 -16.96 5.37 -28.73
C GLN A 245 -16.60 4.43 -27.57
N SER A 246 -17.12 3.21 -27.62
CA SER A 246 -16.77 2.17 -26.64
C SER A 246 -15.62 1.31 -27.16
N SER A 247 -14.65 1.03 -26.29
CA SER A 247 -13.69 -0.05 -26.50
C SER A 247 -14.26 -1.36 -25.96
N PRO A 248 -13.81 -2.53 -26.43
CA PRO A 248 -14.28 -3.83 -25.93
C PRO A 248 -14.14 -3.98 -24.40
N SER A 249 -13.15 -3.33 -23.80
CA SER A 249 -12.83 -3.38 -22.37
C SER A 249 -13.28 -2.16 -21.56
N SER A 250 -13.76 -1.09 -22.20
CA SER A 250 -14.13 0.15 -21.49
C SER A 250 -15.16 0.96 -22.25
N SER A 251 -16.18 1.46 -21.54
CA SER A 251 -17.18 2.40 -22.07
C SER A 251 -17.27 3.64 -21.18
N ILE A 252 -17.73 4.76 -21.74
CA ILE A 252 -18.11 5.95 -20.98
C ILE A 252 -19.65 5.98 -20.89
N ALA A 253 -20.17 6.35 -19.73
CA ALA A 253 -21.60 6.46 -19.50
C ALA A 253 -21.93 7.65 -18.61
N LEU A 254 -23.14 8.18 -18.76
CA LEU A 254 -23.75 9.10 -17.81
C LEU A 254 -24.54 8.29 -16.79
N PHE A 255 -24.12 8.35 -15.53
CA PHE A 255 -24.73 7.63 -14.41
C PHE A 255 -25.66 8.53 -13.60
N SER A 256 -26.95 8.18 -13.54
CA SER A 256 -27.97 8.92 -12.80
C SER A 256 -28.06 8.41 -11.35
N ARG A 257 -27.34 9.09 -10.43
CA ARG A 257 -27.28 8.70 -9.01
C ARG A 257 -28.54 9.07 -8.23
N SER A 258 -29.19 10.16 -8.64
CA SER A 258 -30.52 10.61 -8.18
C SER A 258 -31.16 11.47 -9.26
N SER A 259 -32.45 11.81 -9.12
CA SER A 259 -33.22 12.55 -10.15
C SER A 259 -32.56 13.83 -10.66
N ASN A 260 -31.77 14.51 -9.82
CA ASN A 260 -31.11 15.77 -10.16
C ASN A 260 -29.58 15.69 -10.23
N HIS A 261 -28.99 14.49 -10.13
CA HIS A 261 -27.53 14.33 -10.11
C HIS A 261 -27.09 13.22 -11.05
N LYS A 262 -26.56 13.63 -12.20
CA LYS A 262 -25.89 12.76 -13.16
C LYS A 262 -24.39 13.01 -13.11
N VAL A 263 -23.61 11.93 -13.13
CA VAL A 263 -22.14 11.99 -13.14
C VAL A 263 -21.61 11.16 -14.29
N VAL A 264 -20.55 11.62 -14.94
CA VAL A 264 -19.90 10.83 -15.99
C VAL A 264 -19.02 9.77 -15.34
N VAL A 265 -19.13 8.54 -15.84
CA VAL A 265 -18.44 7.36 -15.31
C VAL A 265 -17.77 6.60 -16.44
N GLN A 266 -16.68 5.91 -16.09
CA GLN A 266 -16.04 4.90 -16.92
C GLN A 266 -16.48 3.52 -16.44
N VAL A 267 -16.94 2.68 -17.36
CA VAL A 267 -17.32 1.29 -17.10
C VAL A 267 -16.23 0.37 -17.64
N GLU A 268 -15.47 -0.27 -16.75
CA GLU A 268 -14.43 -1.23 -17.11
C GLU A 268 -15.05 -2.63 -17.22
N TRP A 269 -15.12 -3.18 -18.44
CA TRP A 269 -15.86 -4.40 -18.73
C TRP A 269 -15.03 -5.67 -18.53
N ASN A 270 -15.59 -6.58 -17.73
CA ASN A 270 -15.12 -7.95 -17.58
C ASN A 270 -15.97 -8.88 -18.43
N MET A 271 -15.33 -9.60 -19.36
CA MET A 271 -15.98 -10.59 -20.21
C MET A 271 -15.73 -12.00 -19.65
N VAL A 272 -16.79 -12.65 -19.18
CA VAL A 272 -16.77 -14.02 -18.69
C VAL A 272 -17.38 -14.92 -19.75
N LYS A 273 -16.57 -15.83 -20.33
CA LYS A 273 -17.05 -16.82 -21.30
C LYS A 273 -17.97 -17.83 -20.62
N ALA A 274 -19.00 -18.29 -21.35
CA ALA A 274 -19.82 -19.41 -20.90
C ALA A 274 -18.96 -20.67 -20.69
N GLY A 275 -19.24 -21.40 -19.61
CA GLY A 275 -18.51 -22.62 -19.25
C GLY A 275 -18.74 -23.02 -17.80
N SER A 276 -18.20 -24.18 -17.39
CA SER A 276 -18.39 -24.75 -16.04
C SER A 276 -17.94 -23.83 -14.90
N ASN A 277 -16.94 -22.97 -15.15
CA ASN A 277 -16.40 -22.05 -14.15
C ASN A 277 -17.04 -20.66 -14.15
N MET A 278 -18.03 -20.39 -15.03
CA MET A 278 -18.61 -19.05 -15.21
C MET A 278 -19.12 -18.46 -13.89
N HIS A 279 -19.81 -19.26 -13.08
CA HIS A 279 -20.34 -18.83 -11.78
C HIS A 279 -19.24 -18.28 -10.86
N HIS A 280 -18.12 -18.98 -10.73
CA HIS A 280 -17.01 -18.57 -9.87
C HIS A 280 -16.35 -17.26 -10.33
N TYR A 281 -16.29 -16.98 -11.63
CA TYR A 281 -15.82 -15.69 -12.14
C TYR A 281 -16.81 -14.56 -11.83
N VAL A 282 -18.10 -14.81 -12.03
CA VAL A 282 -19.15 -13.84 -11.73
C VAL A 282 -19.16 -13.50 -10.25
N GLU A 283 -19.10 -14.49 -9.35
CA GLU A 283 -18.99 -14.27 -7.91
C GLU A 283 -17.76 -13.45 -7.55
N ARG A 284 -16.60 -13.78 -8.14
CA ARG A 284 -15.36 -13.02 -7.90
C ARG A 284 -15.48 -11.56 -8.33
N ILE A 285 -16.07 -11.29 -9.50
CA ILE A 285 -16.32 -9.93 -9.98
C ILE A 285 -17.23 -9.19 -9.00
N ASN A 286 -18.27 -9.86 -8.48
CA ASN A 286 -19.18 -9.27 -7.49
C ASN A 286 -18.47 -8.91 -6.18
N TRP A 287 -17.66 -9.82 -5.64
CA TRP A 287 -16.92 -9.59 -4.39
C TRP A 287 -15.83 -8.55 -4.53
N LEU A 288 -15.13 -8.54 -5.66
CA LEU A 288 -14.15 -7.51 -5.96
C LEU A 288 -14.81 -6.15 -6.17
N GLY A 289 -15.96 -6.11 -6.85
CA GLY A 289 -16.79 -4.90 -6.96
C GLY A 289 -17.19 -4.36 -5.59
N TYR A 290 -17.57 -5.25 -4.66
CA TYR A 290 -17.88 -4.88 -3.28
C TYR A 290 -16.67 -4.28 -2.57
N VAL A 291 -15.49 -4.91 -2.67
CA VAL A 291 -14.24 -4.37 -2.11
C VAL A 291 -13.93 -3.00 -2.70
N LEU A 292 -13.94 -2.87 -4.04
CA LEU A 292 -13.66 -1.61 -4.72
C LEU A 292 -14.63 -0.51 -4.29
N GLN A 293 -15.92 -0.79 -4.19
CA GLN A 293 -16.92 0.20 -3.75
C GLN A 293 -16.65 0.74 -2.34
N HIS A 294 -16.11 -0.07 -1.43
CA HIS A 294 -15.87 0.34 -0.04
C HIS A 294 -14.45 0.86 0.24
N VAL A 295 -13.50 0.57 -0.65
CA VAL A 295 -12.08 0.84 -0.45
C VAL A 295 -11.56 1.94 -1.37
N SER A 296 -12.21 2.19 -2.50
CA SER A 296 -11.74 3.17 -3.48
C SER A 296 -11.65 4.57 -2.87
N ASP A 297 -10.43 5.10 -2.85
CA ASP A 297 -10.07 6.41 -2.31
C ASP A 297 -8.86 6.93 -3.09
N SER A 298 -8.86 8.23 -3.36
CA SER A 298 -7.78 8.88 -4.11
C SER A 298 -6.40 8.71 -3.46
N ASN A 299 -6.30 8.56 -2.14
CA ASN A 299 -5.06 8.31 -1.41
C ASN A 299 -4.50 6.90 -1.63
N LEU A 300 -5.35 5.93 -2.00
CA LEU A 300 -4.93 4.62 -2.46
C LEU A 300 -4.64 4.59 -3.97
N ARG A 301 -4.79 5.73 -4.66
CA ARG A 301 -4.72 5.85 -6.12
C ARG A 301 -5.76 4.96 -6.81
N LEU A 302 -6.95 4.84 -6.21
CA LEU A 302 -8.10 4.12 -6.78
C LEU A 302 -9.18 5.13 -7.16
N PRO A 303 -9.73 5.07 -8.39
CA PRO A 303 -10.88 5.91 -8.74
C PRO A 303 -12.12 5.42 -7.98
N PRO A 304 -13.04 6.30 -7.56
CA PRO A 304 -14.23 5.91 -6.81
C PRO A 304 -15.05 4.89 -7.60
N CYS A 305 -15.45 3.79 -6.96
CA CYS A 305 -16.27 2.76 -7.58
C CYS A 305 -17.72 2.89 -7.10
N PHE A 306 -18.66 3.03 -8.03
CA PHE A 306 -20.09 3.17 -7.74
C PHE A 306 -20.86 1.84 -7.74
N GLY A 307 -20.21 0.74 -8.10
CA GLY A 307 -20.80 -0.59 -8.17
C GLY A 307 -20.58 -1.25 -9.52
N LEU A 308 -21.54 -2.07 -9.94
CA LEU A 308 -21.46 -2.92 -11.12
C LEU A 308 -22.53 -2.61 -12.15
N ALA A 309 -22.13 -2.62 -13.42
CA ALA A 309 -23.03 -2.62 -14.57
C ALA A 309 -23.14 -4.04 -15.15
N HIS A 310 -24.32 -4.40 -15.63
CA HIS A 310 -24.55 -5.66 -16.33
C HIS A 310 -24.99 -5.38 -17.77
N ASP A 311 -24.31 -5.99 -18.73
CA ASP A 311 -24.71 -5.96 -20.14
C ASP A 311 -25.51 -7.23 -20.46
N SER A 312 -26.84 -7.10 -20.44
CA SER A 312 -27.78 -8.19 -20.72
C SER A 312 -27.81 -8.59 -22.20
N SER A 313 -27.23 -7.78 -23.10
CA SER A 313 -27.20 -8.04 -24.54
C SER A 313 -26.01 -8.91 -24.98
N PHE A 314 -25.07 -9.18 -24.08
CA PHE A 314 -23.87 -9.95 -24.40
C PHE A 314 -24.17 -11.44 -24.55
N ASN A 315 -24.07 -11.93 -25.79
CA ASN A 315 -24.26 -13.35 -26.12
C ASN A 315 -22.97 -14.16 -25.87
N GLY A 316 -23.11 -15.41 -25.41
CA GLY A 316 -21.97 -16.34 -25.23
C GLY A 316 -21.26 -16.26 -23.87
N GLY A 317 -21.86 -15.57 -22.88
CA GLY A 317 -21.31 -15.47 -21.54
C GLY A 317 -21.99 -14.43 -20.66
N LYS A 318 -21.22 -13.79 -19.77
CA LYS A 318 -21.63 -12.63 -18.97
C LYS A 318 -20.65 -11.49 -19.18
N LYS A 319 -21.15 -10.26 -19.27
CA LYS A 319 -20.35 -9.05 -19.33
C LYS A 319 -20.73 -8.13 -18.20
N ILE A 320 -19.80 -7.94 -17.26
CA ILE A 320 -20.02 -7.25 -15.99
C ILE A 320 -18.96 -6.16 -15.85
N GLY A 321 -19.37 -4.92 -15.62
CA GLY A 321 -18.48 -3.76 -15.62
C GLY A 321 -18.32 -3.13 -14.24
N TYR A 322 -17.09 -2.80 -13.85
CA TYR A 322 -16.86 -1.92 -12.69
C TYR A 322 -17.14 -0.48 -13.09
N ILE A 323 -17.93 0.25 -12.30
CA ILE A 323 -18.32 1.63 -12.61
C ILE A 323 -17.43 2.58 -11.82
N PHE A 324 -16.44 3.16 -12.49
CA PHE A 324 -15.51 4.11 -11.90
C PHE A 324 -15.90 5.57 -12.21
N GLY A 325 -15.86 6.42 -11.19
CA GLY A 325 -16.15 7.85 -11.28
C GLY A 325 -14.90 8.73 -11.27
N LEU A 326 -15.13 10.03 -11.38
CA LEU A 326 -14.09 11.04 -11.20
C LEU A 326 -13.62 11.07 -9.74
N PRO A 327 -12.30 11.13 -9.48
CA PRO A 327 -11.80 11.27 -8.13
C PRO A 327 -12.30 12.59 -7.49
N GLY A 328 -12.70 12.53 -6.23
CA GLY A 328 -13.42 13.62 -5.55
C GLY A 328 -14.95 13.51 -5.59
N ALA A 329 -15.52 12.60 -6.39
CA ALA A 329 -16.95 12.25 -6.34
C ALA A 329 -17.31 11.21 -5.26
N GLU A 330 -16.45 11.05 -4.24
CA GLU A 330 -16.57 10.06 -3.17
C GLU A 330 -17.86 10.26 -2.33
N HIS A 331 -18.36 9.20 -1.70
CA HIS A 331 -19.65 9.17 -1.01
C HIS A 331 -19.83 10.36 -0.02
N ASN A 332 -20.88 11.16 -0.25
CA ASN A 332 -21.48 12.13 0.69
C ASN A 332 -20.58 13.23 1.28
N GLN A 333 -19.52 13.69 0.58
CA GLN A 333 -18.91 14.97 0.95
C GLN A 333 -19.73 16.15 0.41
N SER A 334 -19.77 17.21 1.22
CA SER A 334 -20.67 18.36 1.14
C SER A 334 -20.75 19.01 -0.24
N ARG A 335 -21.86 19.71 -0.50
CA ARG A 335 -22.26 20.40 -1.76
C ARG A 335 -21.27 21.46 -2.31
N HIS A 336 -20.02 21.56 -1.84
CA HIS A 336 -19.14 22.69 -2.15
C HIS A 336 -17.67 22.36 -2.51
N THR A 337 -17.23 21.10 -2.60
CA THR A 337 -15.89 20.82 -3.15
C THR A 337 -15.95 20.74 -4.68
N VAL A 338 -15.52 21.81 -5.35
CA VAL A 338 -15.36 21.83 -6.81
C VAL A 338 -14.34 20.78 -7.22
N SER A 339 -14.73 19.83 -8.08
CA SER A 339 -13.80 18.83 -8.63
C SER A 339 -12.61 19.52 -9.29
N LYS A 340 -11.38 19.04 -9.02
CA LYS A 340 -10.16 19.54 -9.67
C LYS A 340 -10.02 19.03 -11.12
N TYR A 341 -10.78 18.00 -11.48
CA TYR A 341 -10.73 17.32 -12.77
C TYR A 341 -11.83 17.81 -13.71
N GLU A 342 -11.56 17.74 -15.01
CA GLU A 342 -12.54 18.01 -16.06
C GLU A 342 -13.72 17.04 -15.93
N GLU A 343 -14.94 17.59 -16.02
CA GLU A 343 -16.17 16.82 -15.84
C GLU A 343 -16.72 16.31 -17.18
N ASP A 344 -16.37 16.98 -18.27
CA ASP A 344 -16.66 16.53 -19.63
C ASP A 344 -15.71 15.41 -20.06
N LEU A 345 -15.94 14.19 -19.56
CA LEU A 345 -15.15 13.01 -19.96
C LEU A 345 -15.47 12.52 -21.38
N ILE A 346 -16.50 13.05 -22.03
CA ILE A 346 -16.77 12.73 -23.44
C ILE A 346 -15.71 13.40 -24.30
N THR A 347 -15.49 14.69 -24.06
CA THR A 347 -14.46 15.46 -24.74
C THR A 347 -13.07 15.11 -24.20
N TYR A 348 -12.93 14.90 -22.89
CA TYR A 348 -11.66 14.65 -22.20
C TYR A 348 -11.67 13.31 -21.46
N PRO A 349 -11.68 12.18 -22.19
CA PRO A 349 -11.70 10.87 -21.55
C PRO A 349 -10.41 10.63 -20.74
N PRO A 350 -10.47 9.80 -19.68
CA PRO A 350 -9.27 9.39 -18.96
C PRO A 350 -8.26 8.76 -19.92
N ILE A 351 -6.99 9.17 -19.78
CA ILE A 351 -5.91 8.72 -20.68
C ILE A 351 -5.03 7.73 -19.93
N SER A 352 -4.75 6.58 -20.54
CA SER A 352 -3.84 5.60 -19.96
C SER A 352 -2.37 6.01 -20.09
N LEU A 353 -1.48 5.52 -19.22
CA LEU A 353 -0.03 5.70 -19.37
C LEU A 353 0.45 5.16 -20.73
N THR A 354 -0.17 4.09 -21.23
CA THR A 354 0.09 3.54 -22.57
C THR A 354 -0.15 4.58 -23.66
N GLU A 355 -1.27 5.29 -23.60
CA GLU A 355 -1.62 6.33 -24.57
C GLU A 355 -0.72 7.56 -24.43
N LEU A 356 -0.41 7.98 -23.20
CA LEU A 356 0.54 9.08 -22.94
C LEU A 356 1.92 8.80 -23.54
N ILE A 357 2.40 7.56 -23.41
CA ILE A 357 3.68 7.15 -24.01
C ILE A 357 3.55 7.03 -25.54
N LYS A 358 2.44 6.49 -26.07
CA LYS A 358 2.23 6.35 -27.53
C LYS A 358 2.05 7.67 -28.27
N GLY A 359 1.47 8.68 -27.64
CA GLY A 359 1.25 10.02 -28.22
C GLY A 359 2.51 10.70 -28.76
N GLN A 360 3.69 10.15 -28.45
CA GLN A 360 5.00 10.55 -28.98
C GLN A 360 5.30 10.00 -30.38
N ASN A 361 4.74 8.85 -30.78
CA ASN A 361 5.18 8.10 -31.96
C ASN A 361 4.47 8.52 -33.28
N GLY A 362 4.09 9.79 -33.42
CA GLY A 362 3.62 10.34 -34.71
C GLY A 362 2.12 10.21 -35.03
N ARG A 363 1.28 9.75 -34.09
CA ARG A 363 -0.18 9.98 -34.14
C ARG A 363 -0.54 11.00 -33.07
N GLN A 364 -0.79 12.24 -33.51
CA GLN A 364 -1.27 13.36 -32.71
C GLN A 364 -2.40 12.90 -31.78
N ILE A 365 -2.16 12.86 -30.47
CA ILE A 365 -3.26 13.07 -29.54
C ILE A 365 -3.52 14.57 -29.60
N LYS A 366 -4.40 15.01 -30.51
CA LYS A 366 -5.02 16.34 -30.40
C LYS A 366 -5.90 16.25 -29.15
N LEU A 367 -5.34 16.63 -28.01
CA LEU A 367 -6.18 16.98 -26.87
C LEU A 367 -7.17 18.05 -27.37
N PRO A 368 -8.48 17.89 -27.18
CA PRO A 368 -9.44 18.90 -27.59
C PRO A 368 -9.11 20.24 -26.91
N GLY A 369 -9.21 21.34 -27.65
CA GLY A 369 -8.71 22.65 -27.22
C GLY A 369 -7.26 22.90 -27.63
N ASN A 370 -6.98 24.13 -28.08
CA ASN A 370 -5.75 24.53 -28.77
C ASN A 370 -4.50 24.57 -27.85
N ARG A 371 -4.05 23.43 -27.30
CA ARG A 371 -2.83 23.32 -26.48
C ARG A 371 -2.15 21.95 -26.65
N GLY A 372 -1.00 21.96 -27.33
CA GLY A 372 0.19 21.15 -27.06
C GLY A 372 0.09 19.62 -27.18
N THR A 373 1.06 19.03 -27.88
CA THR A 373 1.39 17.60 -27.77
C THR A 373 1.61 17.21 -26.31
N ALA A 374 1.20 16.00 -25.88
CA ALA A 374 1.68 15.44 -24.62
C ALA A 374 3.21 15.46 -24.67
N SER A 375 3.88 16.28 -23.88
CA SER A 375 5.34 16.31 -23.81
C SER A 375 5.82 15.16 -22.93
N ILE A 376 7.06 14.70 -23.15
CA ILE A 376 7.72 13.80 -22.21
C ILE A 376 7.80 14.53 -20.86
N PRO A 377 7.28 13.96 -19.76
CA PRO A 377 7.37 14.60 -18.46
C PRO A 377 8.81 14.81 -18.04
N ILE A 378 9.05 15.88 -17.29
CA ILE A 378 10.35 16.15 -16.69
C ILE A 378 10.78 14.98 -15.79
N LEU A 379 12.09 14.84 -15.58
CA LEU A 379 12.63 13.71 -14.85
C LEU A 379 12.06 13.58 -13.42
N GLY A 380 11.87 14.71 -12.73
CA GLY A 380 11.27 14.75 -11.38
C GLY A 380 9.87 14.16 -11.33
N ASP A 381 9.02 14.46 -12.32
CA ASP A 381 7.66 13.91 -12.39
C ASP A 381 7.65 12.41 -12.65
N ARG A 382 8.62 11.92 -13.44
CA ARG A 382 8.80 10.47 -13.68
C ARG A 382 9.26 9.73 -12.42
N PHE A 383 10.11 10.35 -11.60
CA PHE A 383 10.46 9.82 -10.28
C PHE A 383 9.26 9.80 -9.34
N SER A 384 8.49 10.89 -9.28
CA SER A 384 7.27 10.99 -8.47
C SER A 384 6.24 9.92 -8.87
N LEU A 385 5.96 9.76 -10.16
CA LEU A 385 5.06 8.72 -10.66
C LEU A 385 5.52 7.32 -10.23
N ALA A 386 6.80 6.99 -10.42
CA ALA A 386 7.35 5.70 -10.02
C ALA A 386 7.21 5.43 -8.50
N TYR A 387 7.54 6.43 -7.69
CA TYR A 387 7.44 6.33 -6.23
C TYR A 387 5.99 6.17 -5.77
N ILE A 388 5.05 6.92 -6.35
CA ILE A 388 3.62 6.84 -6.01
C ILE A 388 3.06 5.44 -6.33
N LEU A 389 3.38 4.90 -7.50
CA LEU A 389 2.97 3.55 -7.89
C LEU A 389 3.54 2.48 -6.96
N ALA A 390 4.82 2.58 -6.60
CA ALA A 390 5.45 1.68 -5.64
C ALA A 390 4.78 1.73 -4.25
N CYS A 391 4.45 2.94 -3.77
CA CYS A 391 3.72 3.11 -2.51
C CYS A 391 2.33 2.45 -2.57
N SER A 392 1.58 2.62 -3.67
CA SER A 392 0.27 1.97 -3.84
C SER A 392 0.38 0.45 -3.84
N PHE A 393 1.39 -0.11 -4.51
CA PHE A 393 1.67 -1.55 -4.46
C PHE A 393 1.98 -2.06 -3.06
N GLY A 394 2.82 -1.34 -2.32
CA GLY A 394 3.10 -1.65 -0.92
C GLY A 394 1.82 -1.73 -0.08
N ARG A 395 0.87 -0.80 -0.29
CA ARG A 395 -0.42 -0.79 0.41
C ARG A 395 -1.33 -1.94 -0.01
N PHE A 396 -1.39 -2.28 -1.29
CA PHE A 396 -2.15 -3.45 -1.76
C PHE A 396 -1.62 -4.73 -1.12
N HIS A 397 -0.30 -4.92 -1.13
CA HIS A 397 0.33 -6.12 -0.54
C HIS A 397 0.19 -6.15 0.98
N ALA A 398 0.20 -4.99 1.64
CA ALA A 398 -0.07 -4.87 3.08
C ALA A 398 -1.49 -5.29 3.45
N ALA A 399 -2.44 -5.08 2.53
CA ALA A 399 -3.81 -5.55 2.63
C ALA A 399 -3.99 -7.02 2.20
N GLY A 400 -2.93 -7.72 1.79
CA GLY A 400 -3.02 -9.07 1.23
C GLY A 400 -3.71 -9.11 -0.14
N TRP A 401 -3.62 -8.02 -0.91
CA TRP A 401 -4.29 -7.84 -2.20
C TRP A 401 -3.30 -8.00 -3.36
N LEU A 402 -3.48 -9.02 -4.21
CA LEU A 402 -2.69 -9.19 -5.43
C LEU A 402 -3.42 -8.57 -6.63
N HIS A 403 -2.74 -7.74 -7.41
CA HIS A 403 -3.38 -7.04 -8.53
C HIS A 403 -3.51 -7.93 -9.77
N LYS A 404 -2.45 -8.65 -10.14
CA LYS A 404 -2.35 -9.61 -11.27
C LYS A 404 -2.63 -9.07 -12.68
N GLY A 405 -3.02 -7.81 -12.81
CA GLY A 405 -3.38 -7.17 -14.07
C GLY A 405 -2.66 -5.85 -14.26
N PHE A 406 -1.61 -5.58 -13.50
CA PHE A 406 -0.96 -4.29 -13.57
C PHE A 406 -0.08 -4.16 -14.82
N HIS A 407 -0.32 -3.09 -15.58
CA HIS A 407 0.45 -2.70 -16.75
C HIS A 407 0.16 -1.22 -17.06
N SER A 408 0.91 -0.60 -17.96
CA SER A 408 0.72 0.82 -18.32
C SER A 408 -0.67 1.16 -18.89
N GLY A 409 -1.46 0.16 -19.28
CA GLY A 409 -2.83 0.36 -19.78
C GLY A 409 -3.85 0.55 -18.66
N ASN A 410 -3.54 0.03 -17.47
CA ASN A 410 -4.38 0.08 -16.28
C ASN A 410 -3.92 1.15 -15.29
N ILE A 411 -3.14 2.12 -15.78
CA ILE A 411 -2.76 3.32 -15.06
C ILE A 411 -3.36 4.47 -15.85
N ILE A 412 -4.37 5.12 -15.31
CA ILE A 412 -5.12 6.18 -15.98
C ILE A 412 -4.89 7.52 -15.30
N PHE A 413 -5.07 8.58 -16.08
CA PHE A 413 -4.97 9.96 -15.64
C PHE A 413 -6.20 10.73 -16.09
N PHE A 414 -6.66 11.64 -15.23
CA PHE A 414 -7.77 12.54 -15.52
C PHE A 414 -7.24 13.92 -15.86
N GLN A 415 -7.87 14.57 -16.84
CA GLN A 415 -7.55 15.93 -17.24
C GLN A 415 -7.89 16.91 -16.09
N LEU A 416 -7.01 17.86 -15.80
CA LEU A 416 -7.27 18.94 -14.85
C LEU A 416 -8.12 20.06 -15.47
N LYS A 417 -9.02 20.65 -14.68
CA LYS A 417 -9.83 21.81 -15.10
C LYS A 417 -8.97 23.00 -15.56
N ASN A 418 -9.62 23.93 -16.26
CA ASN A 418 -9.05 25.20 -16.74
C ASN A 418 -7.91 25.00 -17.74
N GLY A 419 -7.92 23.89 -18.48
CA GLY A 419 -6.92 23.60 -19.51
C GLY A 419 -5.52 23.38 -18.97
N ARG A 420 -5.39 22.86 -17.74
CA ARG A 420 -4.10 22.57 -17.08
C ARG A 420 -3.44 21.28 -17.55
N GLY A 421 -4.09 20.48 -18.40
CA GLY A 421 -3.48 19.26 -18.92
C GLY A 421 -3.63 18.07 -17.99
N ILE A 422 -2.78 17.07 -18.20
CA ILE A 422 -2.62 15.91 -17.34
C ILE A 422 -1.44 16.14 -16.41
N ASP A 423 -1.66 15.87 -15.13
CA ASP A 423 -0.59 15.76 -14.15
C ASP A 423 -0.22 14.29 -13.98
N VAL A 424 0.96 13.90 -14.47
CA VAL A 424 1.44 12.51 -14.40
C VAL A 424 1.80 12.08 -12.96
N THR A 425 1.85 13.01 -12.01
CA THR A 425 2.04 12.69 -10.59
C THR A 425 0.74 12.33 -9.88
N GLU A 426 -0.40 12.36 -10.58
CA GLU A 426 -1.71 11.96 -10.06
C GLU A 426 -2.28 10.73 -10.80
N PRO A 427 -1.61 9.56 -10.73
CA PRO A 427 -2.07 8.34 -11.38
C PRO A 427 -3.22 7.69 -10.63
N TYR A 428 -4.06 6.95 -11.36
CA TYR A 428 -5.08 6.05 -10.81
C TYR A 428 -4.91 4.66 -11.38
N ILE A 429 -5.02 3.66 -10.52
CA ILE A 429 -4.83 2.25 -10.86
C ILE A 429 -6.21 1.62 -11.08
N THR A 430 -6.39 0.95 -12.21
CA THR A 430 -7.58 0.18 -12.58
C THR A 430 -7.18 -1.24 -12.98
N GLY A 431 -8.03 -2.00 -13.68
CA GLY A 431 -7.62 -3.30 -14.22
C GLY A 431 -7.63 -4.45 -13.19
N PHE A 432 -8.58 -4.39 -12.24
CA PHE A 432 -8.67 -5.35 -11.15
C PHE A 432 -9.30 -6.70 -11.59
N GLN A 433 -9.65 -6.90 -12.87
CA GLN A 433 -10.36 -8.10 -13.36
C GLN A 433 -9.80 -9.45 -12.89
N TYR A 434 -8.48 -9.56 -12.69
CA TYR A 434 -7.82 -10.80 -12.26
C TYR A 434 -7.34 -10.77 -10.81
N SER A 435 -7.62 -9.68 -10.12
CA SER A 435 -7.19 -9.41 -8.77
C SER A 435 -7.88 -10.33 -7.76
N ARG A 436 -7.19 -10.62 -6.66
CA ARG A 436 -7.68 -11.50 -5.61
C ARG A 436 -6.96 -11.27 -4.27
N PRO A 437 -7.56 -11.70 -3.16
CA PRO A 437 -6.82 -11.93 -1.92
C PRO A 437 -5.65 -12.91 -2.15
N GLN A 438 -4.55 -12.71 -1.44
CA GLN A 438 -3.32 -13.50 -1.57
C GLN A 438 -3.56 -14.99 -1.28
N ASP A 439 -4.39 -15.31 -0.30
CA ASP A 439 -4.67 -16.68 0.14
C ASP A 439 -5.76 -17.39 -0.70
N ALA A 440 -6.38 -16.69 -1.65
CA ALA A 440 -7.43 -17.26 -2.49
C ALA A 440 -6.86 -18.02 -3.69
N ASN A 441 -7.50 -19.13 -4.08
CA ASN A 441 -7.12 -19.89 -5.27
C ASN A 441 -7.20 -19.05 -6.56
N SER A 442 -6.21 -19.21 -7.44
CA SER A 442 -6.30 -18.64 -8.79
C SER A 442 -7.32 -19.42 -9.61
N LEU A 443 -8.13 -18.71 -10.39
CA LEU A 443 -9.03 -19.35 -11.35
C LEU A 443 -8.26 -19.72 -12.62
N SER A 444 -8.83 -20.62 -13.42
CA SER A 444 -8.21 -21.22 -14.61
C SER A 444 -7.97 -20.24 -15.76
N SER A 445 -8.79 -19.21 -15.92
CA SER A 445 -8.60 -18.13 -16.88
C SER A 445 -7.67 -17.08 -16.28
N SER A 446 -6.66 -16.75 -17.05
CA SER A 446 -5.52 -15.99 -16.58
C SER A 446 -5.17 -14.91 -17.58
N PRO A 447 -4.74 -13.71 -17.13
CA PRO A 447 -4.23 -12.69 -18.05
C PRO A 447 -3.03 -13.20 -18.86
N LEU A 448 -2.42 -14.30 -18.42
CA LEU A 448 -1.35 -14.99 -19.10
C LEU A 448 -1.70 -15.48 -20.52
N GLU A 449 -2.99 -15.56 -20.87
CA GLU A 449 -3.44 -15.91 -22.23
C GLU A 449 -3.30 -14.73 -23.22
N LEU A 450 -3.19 -13.49 -22.72
CA LEU A 450 -3.08 -12.29 -23.54
C LEU A 450 -1.63 -12.07 -23.98
N LYS A 451 -1.28 -12.54 -25.17
CA LYS A 451 0.08 -12.39 -25.76
C LYS A 451 0.60 -10.95 -25.73
N ALA A 452 -0.28 -9.96 -25.93
CA ALA A 452 0.08 -8.55 -25.91
C ALA A 452 0.63 -8.08 -24.55
N LEU A 453 0.31 -8.79 -23.46
CA LEU A 453 0.72 -8.46 -22.10
C LEU A 453 1.80 -9.41 -21.55
N GLU A 454 2.34 -10.32 -22.37
CA GLU A 454 3.22 -11.40 -21.90
C GLU A 454 4.44 -10.88 -21.12
N HIS A 455 4.99 -9.74 -21.54
CA HIS A 455 6.16 -9.11 -20.94
C HIS A 455 5.92 -8.50 -19.55
N TYR A 456 4.66 -8.25 -19.14
CA TYR A 456 4.33 -7.80 -17.79
C TYR A 456 4.31 -8.93 -16.76
N TYR A 457 4.41 -10.19 -17.18
CA TYR A 457 4.31 -11.35 -16.31
C TYR A 457 5.64 -12.09 -16.18
N HIS A 458 6.04 -12.34 -14.94
CA HIS A 458 7.22 -13.16 -14.66
C HIS A 458 7.05 -14.58 -15.25
N PRO A 459 8.13 -15.24 -15.73
CA PRO A 459 8.10 -16.63 -16.21
C PRO A 459 7.34 -17.62 -15.32
N ASP A 460 7.57 -17.54 -14.01
CA ASP A 460 6.94 -18.43 -13.02
C ASP A 460 5.47 -18.13 -12.72
N ALA A 461 4.86 -17.08 -13.30
CA ALA A 461 3.45 -16.75 -13.09
C ALA A 461 2.50 -17.91 -13.49
N LYS A 462 2.95 -18.81 -14.36
CA LYS A 462 2.22 -20.04 -14.73
C LYS A 462 2.03 -21.01 -13.56
N LYS A 463 2.94 -21.00 -12.58
CA LYS A 463 2.90 -21.85 -11.38
C LYS A 463 2.00 -21.27 -10.28
N GLY A 464 1.54 -20.03 -10.45
CA GLY A 464 0.79 -19.28 -9.45
C GLY A 464 1.29 -17.83 -9.37
N PHE A 465 0.55 -16.98 -8.67
CA PHE A 465 0.93 -15.60 -8.42
C PHE A 465 1.27 -15.42 -6.94
N THR A 466 2.45 -14.87 -6.68
CA THR A 466 2.96 -14.44 -5.37
C THR A 466 3.15 -12.92 -5.36
N ARG A 467 3.44 -12.30 -4.22
CA ARG A 467 3.76 -10.86 -4.16
C ARG A 467 4.92 -10.49 -5.06
N GLY A 468 5.99 -11.29 -5.04
CA GLY A 468 7.16 -11.07 -5.91
C GLY A 468 6.82 -11.12 -7.40
N LEU A 469 5.96 -12.05 -7.81
CA LEU A 469 5.53 -12.17 -9.22
C LEU A 469 4.57 -11.04 -9.63
N ASP A 470 3.78 -10.52 -8.69
CA ASP A 470 2.93 -9.34 -8.91
C ASP A 470 3.79 -8.07 -9.05
N LEU A 471 4.84 -7.91 -8.22
CA LEU A 471 5.80 -6.80 -8.28
C LEU A 471 6.66 -6.78 -9.54
N TYR A 472 6.84 -7.92 -10.21
CA TYR A 472 7.53 -7.97 -11.50
C TYR A 472 6.88 -7.01 -12.51
N SER A 473 5.54 -6.97 -12.55
CA SER A 473 4.80 -6.08 -13.44
C SER A 473 5.07 -4.59 -13.14
N LEU A 474 5.29 -4.24 -11.87
CA LEU A 474 5.73 -2.90 -11.47
C LEU A 474 7.11 -2.60 -12.04
N GLY A 475 8.08 -3.51 -11.95
CA GLY A 475 9.41 -3.36 -12.55
C GLY A 475 9.35 -3.11 -14.06
N VAL A 476 8.44 -3.80 -14.77
CA VAL A 476 8.21 -3.61 -16.21
C VAL A 476 7.64 -2.21 -16.50
N VAL A 477 6.63 -1.77 -15.73
CA VAL A 477 6.07 -0.40 -15.86
C VAL A 477 7.11 0.67 -15.55
N LEU A 478 7.98 0.46 -14.56
CA LEU A 478 9.08 1.38 -14.25
C LEU A 478 10.10 1.46 -15.40
N CYS A 479 10.35 0.37 -16.13
CA CYS A 479 11.14 0.43 -17.36
C CYS A 479 10.50 1.36 -18.41
N GLU A 480 9.17 1.27 -18.56
CA GLU A 480 8.43 2.10 -19.52
C GLU A 480 8.42 3.58 -19.12
N ILE A 481 8.26 3.88 -17.83
CA ILE A 481 8.35 5.25 -17.29
C ILE A 481 9.75 5.81 -17.47
N GLY A 482 10.79 5.06 -17.09
CA GLY A 482 12.17 5.52 -17.15
C GLY A 482 12.66 5.82 -18.57
N ARG A 483 12.16 5.08 -19.55
CA ARG A 483 12.46 5.31 -20.98
C ARG A 483 11.44 6.20 -21.68
N TRP A 484 10.31 6.45 -21.02
CA TRP A 484 9.09 7.01 -21.60
C TRP A 484 8.74 6.37 -22.95
N LYS A 485 8.83 5.02 -23.00
CA LYS A 485 8.68 4.21 -24.21
C LYS A 485 8.13 2.83 -23.88
N LEU A 486 7.11 2.40 -24.60
CA LEU A 486 6.53 1.06 -24.45
C LEU A 486 7.53 -0.01 -24.87
N LEU A 487 7.58 -1.10 -24.11
CA LEU A 487 8.54 -2.17 -24.36
C LEU A 487 8.21 -2.98 -25.61
N ALA A 488 6.93 -3.22 -25.86
CA ALA A 488 6.42 -3.94 -27.02
C ALA A 488 6.18 -3.05 -28.26
N SER A 489 6.79 -1.86 -28.35
CA SER A 489 6.66 -1.00 -29.54
C SER A 489 7.39 -1.62 -30.74
N ALA A 490 6.71 -1.74 -31.88
CA ALA A 490 7.08 -2.20 -33.25
C ALA A 490 8.57 -2.43 -33.63
N SER A 491 9.31 -3.17 -32.82
CA SER A 491 10.62 -3.72 -33.19
C SER A 491 10.42 -5.10 -33.81
N LYS A 492 11.19 -5.45 -34.85
CA LYS A 492 11.09 -6.76 -35.51
C LYS A 492 11.64 -7.91 -34.64
N ASP A 493 12.42 -7.59 -33.61
CA ASP A 493 13.16 -8.56 -32.79
C ASP A 493 12.63 -8.65 -31.34
N LEU A 494 11.32 -8.50 -31.14
CA LEU A 494 10.74 -8.61 -29.80
C LEU A 494 10.84 -10.06 -29.28
N PRO A 495 11.18 -10.26 -27.98
CA PRO A 495 11.15 -11.57 -27.36
C PRO A 495 9.77 -12.23 -27.47
N LYS A 496 9.77 -13.57 -27.61
CA LYS A 496 8.54 -14.37 -27.83
C LYS A 496 8.09 -15.17 -26.61
N THR A 497 8.91 -15.24 -25.58
CA THR A 497 8.60 -15.97 -24.34
C THR A 497 8.85 -15.06 -23.14
N ARG A 498 8.22 -15.37 -22.01
CA ARG A 498 8.41 -14.62 -20.76
C ARG A 498 9.85 -14.63 -20.28
N GLU A 499 10.52 -15.77 -20.44
CA GLU A 499 11.92 -15.95 -20.05
C GLU A 499 12.82 -15.04 -20.88
N ALA A 500 12.63 -15.04 -22.21
CA ALA A 500 13.37 -14.17 -23.11
C ALA A 500 13.05 -12.68 -22.86
N TRP A 501 11.81 -12.34 -22.49
CA TRP A 501 11.45 -11.00 -22.06
C TRP A 501 12.18 -10.58 -20.81
N ARG A 502 12.21 -11.43 -19.77
CA ARG A 502 12.94 -11.15 -18.53
C ARG A 502 14.42 -10.90 -18.80
N ASP A 503 15.05 -11.78 -19.58
CA ASP A 503 16.48 -11.67 -19.89
C ASP A 503 16.79 -10.41 -20.71
N TYR A 504 15.93 -10.05 -21.66
CA TYR A 504 16.02 -8.78 -22.39
C TYR A 504 15.87 -7.56 -21.48
N LEU A 505 14.89 -7.59 -20.56
CA LEU A 505 14.66 -6.49 -19.63
C LEU A 505 15.85 -6.29 -18.70
N VAL A 506 16.31 -7.35 -18.05
CA VAL A 506 17.43 -7.30 -17.09
C VAL A 506 18.76 -6.98 -17.79
N GLY A 507 19.03 -7.61 -18.94
CA GLY A 507 20.33 -7.49 -19.62
C GLY A 507 20.48 -6.26 -20.51
N LYS A 508 19.39 -5.63 -20.96
CA LYS A 508 19.46 -4.46 -21.86
C LYS A 508 18.70 -3.26 -21.32
N VAL A 509 17.45 -3.45 -20.92
CA VAL A 509 16.57 -2.33 -20.54
C VAL A 509 16.99 -1.71 -19.21
N VAL A 510 17.29 -2.54 -18.21
CA VAL A 510 17.80 -2.07 -16.91
C VAL A 510 19.14 -1.38 -17.06
N GLU A 511 20.05 -1.88 -17.91
CA GLU A 511 21.33 -1.21 -18.17
C GLU A 511 21.13 0.18 -18.79
N ASP A 512 20.21 0.31 -19.76
CA ASP A 512 19.82 1.59 -20.37
C ASP A 512 19.22 2.58 -19.35
N LEU A 513 18.59 2.11 -18.26
CA LEU A 513 18.05 2.99 -17.22
C LEU A 513 19.14 3.68 -16.39
N GLY A 514 20.35 3.11 -16.28
CA GLY A 514 21.42 3.66 -15.45
C GLY A 514 21.78 5.10 -15.83
N TRP A 515 22.03 5.35 -17.12
CA TRP A 515 22.36 6.69 -17.61
C TRP A 515 21.13 7.60 -17.77
N ARG A 516 19.92 7.04 -17.91
CA ARG A 516 18.67 7.81 -18.10
C ARG A 516 18.05 8.30 -16.80
N MET A 517 18.11 7.49 -15.76
CA MET A 517 17.35 7.65 -14.51
C MET A 517 18.25 7.59 -13.26
N GLY A 518 19.53 7.28 -13.41
CA GLY A 518 20.47 7.14 -12.32
C GLY A 518 20.46 5.75 -11.67
N GLU A 519 21.53 5.48 -10.91
CA GLU A 519 21.80 4.19 -10.28
C GLU A 519 20.69 3.75 -9.29
N ARG A 520 20.14 4.67 -8.51
CA ARG A 520 19.06 4.37 -7.54
C ARG A 520 17.82 3.79 -8.23
N TYR A 521 17.35 4.46 -9.28
CA TYR A 521 16.20 4.00 -10.04
C TYR A 521 16.49 2.66 -10.73
N GLN A 522 17.67 2.54 -11.34
CA GLN A 522 18.13 1.30 -11.96
C GLN A 522 18.15 0.12 -10.98
N GLY A 523 18.70 0.31 -9.78
CA GLY A 523 18.78 -0.71 -8.73
C GLY A 523 17.39 -1.18 -8.27
N VAL A 524 16.42 -0.27 -8.17
CA VAL A 524 15.03 -0.62 -7.85
C VAL A 524 14.41 -1.49 -8.93
N VAL A 525 14.55 -1.10 -10.20
CA VAL A 525 14.00 -1.88 -11.31
C VAL A 525 14.65 -3.27 -11.37
N ARG A 526 15.97 -3.35 -11.16
CA ARG A 526 16.68 -4.63 -11.05
C ARG A 526 16.14 -5.51 -9.91
N THR A 527 15.85 -4.90 -8.76
CA THR A 527 15.25 -5.57 -7.61
C THR A 527 13.88 -6.15 -7.92
N LEU A 528 13.04 -5.41 -8.65
CA LEU A 528 11.68 -5.83 -8.99
C LEU A 528 11.65 -6.91 -10.10
N LEU A 529 12.61 -6.90 -11.02
CA LEU A 529 12.65 -7.85 -12.14
C LEU A 529 13.35 -9.18 -11.79
N ASN A 530 14.27 -9.18 -10.82
CA ASN A 530 14.99 -10.38 -10.39
C ASN A 530 14.33 -11.03 -9.18
N THR A 531 13.65 -12.15 -9.42
CA THR A 531 13.09 -12.99 -8.35
C THR A 531 14.20 -13.49 -7.41
N GLY A 532 14.09 -13.14 -6.12
CA GLY A 532 15.06 -13.48 -5.08
C GLY A 532 15.70 -12.29 -4.37
N GLN A 533 15.60 -11.07 -4.89
CA GLN A 533 16.09 -9.87 -4.17
C GLN A 533 15.12 -9.37 -3.09
N LEU A 534 13.83 -9.69 -3.25
CA LEU A 534 12.81 -9.53 -2.22
C LEU A 534 12.44 -10.89 -1.62
N PRO A 535 12.05 -10.93 -0.33
CA PRO A 535 11.71 -12.18 0.34
C PRO A 535 10.55 -12.90 -0.35
N PRO A 536 10.62 -14.24 -0.46
CA PRO A 536 9.51 -15.04 -0.96
C PRO A 536 8.32 -15.06 0.02
N ASP A 537 7.15 -15.46 -0.46
CA ASP A 537 5.90 -15.43 0.32
C ASP A 537 5.87 -16.40 1.51
N ASN A 538 6.78 -17.37 1.57
CA ASN A 538 6.94 -18.30 2.69
C ASN A 538 7.68 -17.70 3.90
N VAL A 539 8.25 -16.49 3.77
CA VAL A 539 8.83 -15.74 4.88
C VAL A 539 7.78 -14.79 5.47
N THR A 540 7.97 -14.36 6.72
CA THR A 540 7.06 -13.42 7.39
C THR A 540 6.87 -12.14 6.57
N TYR A 541 5.62 -11.66 6.49
CA TYR A 541 5.33 -10.43 5.75
C TYR A 541 6.03 -9.21 6.34
N GLU A 542 6.28 -9.19 7.65
CA GLU A 542 7.04 -8.12 8.30
C GLU A 542 8.45 -7.96 7.70
N TYR A 543 9.14 -9.07 7.45
CA TYR A 543 10.45 -9.05 6.79
C TYR A 543 10.33 -8.60 5.33
N PHE A 544 9.31 -9.07 4.61
CA PHE A 544 9.02 -8.60 3.26
C PHE A 544 8.79 -7.09 3.22
N ALA A 545 7.94 -6.55 4.10
CA ALA A 545 7.63 -5.13 4.20
C ALA A 545 8.89 -4.30 4.47
N LYS A 546 9.74 -4.74 5.40
CA LYS A 546 11.02 -4.09 5.67
C LYS A 546 11.93 -4.05 4.43
N GLN A 547 12.08 -5.18 3.74
CA GLN A 547 12.91 -5.26 2.53
C GLN A 547 12.32 -4.43 1.38
N PHE A 548 11.00 -4.38 1.23
CA PHE A 548 10.33 -3.56 0.23
C PHE A 548 10.53 -2.06 0.48
N ILE A 549 10.37 -1.61 1.74
CA ILE A 549 10.63 -0.21 2.11
C ILE A 549 12.09 0.16 1.81
N GLU A 550 13.05 -0.65 2.26
CA GLU A 550 14.48 -0.34 2.12
C GLU A 550 15.00 -0.45 0.68
N LYS A 551 14.57 -1.45 -0.10
CA LYS A 551 15.10 -1.70 -1.45
C LYS A 551 14.30 -1.05 -2.57
N VAL A 552 13.05 -0.65 -2.33
CA VAL A 552 12.16 -0.09 -3.36
C VAL A 552 11.69 1.31 -3.01
N MET A 553 10.99 1.49 -1.90
CA MET A 553 10.36 2.78 -1.59
C MET A 553 11.39 3.87 -1.28
N LYS A 554 12.38 3.57 -0.44
CA LYS A 554 13.40 4.52 0.00
C LYS A 554 14.32 4.99 -1.13
N PRO A 555 14.85 4.11 -2.01
CA PRO A 555 15.65 4.58 -3.14
C PRO A 555 14.83 5.41 -4.14
N LEU A 556 13.57 5.04 -4.41
CA LEU A 556 12.69 5.84 -5.28
C LEU A 556 12.35 7.21 -4.67
N ALA A 557 12.07 7.28 -3.37
CA ALA A 557 11.84 8.54 -2.67
C ALA A 557 13.07 9.46 -2.67
N SER A 558 14.26 8.87 -2.78
CA SER A 558 15.53 9.58 -2.82
C SER A 558 15.98 9.94 -4.24
N CYS A 559 15.19 9.63 -5.28
CA CYS A 559 15.47 10.08 -6.63
C CYS A 559 15.11 11.56 -6.77
N SER A 560 16.07 12.39 -7.16
CA SER A 560 15.92 13.82 -7.40
C SER A 560 16.49 14.18 -8.77
N ALA A 561 15.84 15.11 -9.48
CA ALA A 561 16.19 15.53 -10.83
C ALA A 561 17.17 16.71 -10.85
#